data_AF-A0A923MEA9-F1
#
_entry.id   AF-A0A923MEA9-F1
#
_cell.length_a   1.000
_cell.length_b   1.000
_cell.length_c   1.000
_cell.angle_alpha   90.00
_cell.angle_beta   90.00
_cell.angle_gamma   90.00
#
_symmetry.space_group_name_H-M   'P 1'
#
loop_
_entity.id
_entity.type
_entity.pdbx_description
1 polymer ?
#
loop_
_entity_poly.entity_id
_entity_poly.type
_entity_poly.pdbx_seq_one_letter_code
_entity_poly.pdbx_strand_id
1 'polypeptide(L)'
;MTPQPKPRPEFRNIHALSDLPTYRLPVAGIVSILHRISGVLMFLLMPFIIWMFDASVSSEISFAKFKAAFNSGLGFVPGFLVKLVVLGLIWAYLHHFIAGLRHLWMDVSHKAVSKQFGASSATFTLAASILLTLVLGAKLFGLY
;
A
#
# COMPACT_ATOMS: atom_id res chain seq x y z
N MET A 1 41.89 31.93 -6.06
CA MET A 1 40.79 31.31 -6.81
C MET A 1 40.77 29.83 -6.43
N THR A 2 39.71 29.37 -5.75
CA THR A 2 39.56 27.95 -5.40
C THR A 2 39.31 27.14 -6.69
N PRO A 3 40.03 26.02 -6.91
CA PRO A 3 39.80 25.18 -8.08
C PRO A 3 38.39 24.62 -8.07
N GLN A 4 37.71 24.67 -9.21
CA GLN A 4 36.37 24.10 -9.37
C GLN A 4 36.46 22.57 -9.24
N PRO A 5 35.61 21.93 -8.41
CA PRO A 5 35.63 20.49 -8.25
C PRO A 5 35.28 19.80 -9.57
N LYS A 6 36.00 18.71 -9.87
CA LYS A 6 35.80 17.91 -11.08
C LYS A 6 34.35 17.40 -11.12
N PRO A 7 33.61 17.57 -12.24
CA PRO A 7 32.23 17.08 -12.33
C PRO A 7 32.20 15.55 -12.15
N ARG A 8 31.23 15.08 -11.36
CA ARG A 8 31.04 13.64 -11.09
C ARG A 8 30.58 12.94 -12.37
N PRO A 9 30.98 11.68 -12.62
CA PRO A 9 30.45 10.91 -13.73
C PRO A 9 28.92 10.80 -13.63
N GLU A 10 28.23 11.19 -14.70
CA GLU A 10 26.77 11.03 -14.83
C GLU A 10 26.48 9.87 -15.78
N PHE A 11 25.94 8.77 -15.26
CA PHE A 11 25.50 7.64 -16.07
C PHE A 11 24.08 7.91 -16.57
N ARG A 12 23.96 8.43 -17.79
CA ARG A 12 22.67 8.80 -18.42
C ARG A 12 22.05 7.69 -19.28
N ASN A 13 22.66 6.50 -19.29
CA ASN A 13 22.28 5.38 -20.19
C ASN A 13 21.36 4.34 -19.52
N ILE A 14 20.71 4.67 -18.40
CA ILE A 14 19.73 3.75 -17.78
C ILE A 14 18.37 3.99 -18.44
N HIS A 15 17.96 3.04 -19.26
CA HIS A 15 16.65 3.04 -19.90
C HIS A 15 15.64 2.42 -18.95
N ALA A 16 14.84 3.25 -18.26
CA ALA A 16 13.99 2.83 -17.15
C ALA A 16 13.07 1.63 -17.46
N LEU A 17 12.52 1.55 -18.68
CA LEU A 17 11.58 0.50 -19.06
C LEU A 17 12.25 -0.81 -19.46
N SER A 18 13.45 -0.78 -20.05
CA SER A 18 14.18 -1.99 -20.44
C SER A 18 15.08 -2.51 -19.33
N ASP A 19 15.67 -1.61 -18.53
CA ASP A 19 16.76 -1.96 -17.62
C ASP A 19 16.24 -2.25 -16.21
N LEU A 20 15.28 -1.46 -15.69
CA LEU A 20 14.76 -1.67 -14.32
C LEU A 20 14.14 -3.06 -14.09
N PRO A 21 13.33 -3.61 -15.01
CA PRO A 21 12.76 -4.95 -14.83
C PRO A 21 13.82 -6.06 -14.79
N THR A 22 15.04 -5.83 -15.28
CA THR A 22 16.12 -6.82 -15.27
C THR A 22 16.80 -6.95 -13.90
N TYR A 23 16.67 -5.95 -13.03
CA TYR A 23 17.27 -5.98 -11.70
C TYR A 23 16.52 -6.92 -10.76
N ARG A 24 17.28 -7.82 -10.12
CA ARG A 24 16.76 -8.68 -9.05
C ARG A 24 16.67 -7.92 -7.74
N LEU A 25 15.48 -7.46 -7.40
CA LEU A 25 15.23 -6.79 -6.13
C LEU A 25 15.19 -7.80 -4.98
N PRO A 26 15.90 -7.56 -3.86
CA PRO A 26 15.67 -8.33 -2.65
C PRO A 26 14.26 -8.06 -2.11
N VAL A 27 13.73 -8.96 -1.28
CA VAL A 27 12.38 -8.83 -0.69
C VAL A 27 12.19 -7.49 0.02
N ALA A 28 13.22 -7.00 0.71
CA ALA A 28 13.22 -5.67 1.33
C ALA A 28 13.02 -4.52 0.34
N GLY A 29 13.56 -4.63 -0.87
CA GLY A 29 13.36 -3.66 -1.95
C GLY A 29 11.93 -3.68 -2.48
N ILE A 30 11.33 -4.86 -2.64
CA ILE A 30 9.93 -5.03 -3.04
C ILE A 30 9.00 -4.36 -1.99
N VAL A 31 9.18 -4.66 -0.70
CA VAL A 31 8.39 -4.05 0.38
C VAL A 31 8.53 -2.53 0.40
N SER A 32 9.72 -1.98 0.11
CA SER A 32 9.90 -0.53 0.05
C SER A 32 9.08 0.11 -1.08
N ILE A 33 9.00 -0.52 -2.25
CA ILE A 33 8.19 -0.01 -3.38
C ILE A 33 6.70 -0.14 -3.05
N LEU A 34 6.28 -1.29 -2.52
CA LEU A 34 4.89 -1.52 -2.14
C LEU A 34 4.42 -0.56 -1.04
N HIS A 35 5.27 -0.23 -0.06
CA HIS A 35 4.96 0.79 0.96
C HIS A 35 4.71 2.18 0.35
N ARG A 36 5.47 2.56 -0.69
CA ARG A 36 5.24 3.83 -1.41
C ARG A 36 3.94 3.79 -2.22
N ILE A 37 3.74 2.73 -2.99
CA ILE A 37 2.54 2.54 -3.81
C ILE A 37 1.29 2.54 -2.92
N SER A 38 1.32 1.84 -1.79
CA SER A 38 0.19 1.79 -0.87
C SER A 38 -0.13 3.15 -0.26
N GLY A 39 0.89 3.95 0.07
CA GLY A 39 0.72 5.34 0.53
C GLY A 39 0.04 6.22 -0.52
N VAL A 40 0.52 6.16 -1.77
CA VAL A 40 -0.08 6.89 -2.90
C VAL A 40 -1.52 6.45 -3.15
N LEU A 41 -1.79 5.14 -3.12
CA LEU A 41 -3.13 4.60 -3.34
C LEU A 41 -4.11 5.13 -2.28
N MET A 42 -3.75 5.09 -0.99
CA MET A 42 -4.58 5.64 0.07
C MET A 42 -4.81 7.15 -0.08
N PHE A 43 -3.78 7.90 -0.47
CA PHE A 43 -3.89 9.34 -0.69
C PHE A 43 -4.85 9.66 -1.85
N LEU A 44 -4.69 9.00 -3.00
CA LEU A 44 -5.56 9.21 -4.16
C LEU A 44 -7.02 8.81 -3.90
N LEU A 45 -7.24 7.77 -3.10
CA LEU A 45 -8.57 7.30 -2.72
C LEU A 45 -9.11 7.95 -1.45
N MET A 46 -8.41 8.93 -0.87
CA MET A 46 -8.87 9.63 0.34
C MET A 46 -10.27 10.25 0.18
N PRO A 47 -10.63 10.88 -0.96
CA PRO A 47 -12.01 11.36 -1.15
C PRO A 47 -13.06 10.25 -1.07
N PHE A 48 -12.74 9.05 -1.60
CA PHE A 48 -13.63 7.90 -1.53
C PHE A 48 -13.74 7.36 -0.10
N ILE A 49 -12.65 7.33 0.67
CA ILE A 49 -12.66 6.97 2.10
C ILE A 49 -13.54 7.94 2.90
N ILE A 50 -13.37 9.25 2.68
CA ILE A 50 -14.17 10.28 3.37
C ILE A 50 -15.65 10.14 3.02
N TRP A 51 -15.98 9.93 1.74
CA TRP A 51 -17.35 9.68 1.32
C TRP A 51 -17.95 8.43 1.97
N MET A 52 -17.21 7.31 2.02
CA MET A 52 -17.68 6.09 2.69
C MET A 52 -17.96 6.34 4.18
N PHE A 53 -17.07 7.08 4.86
CA PHE A 53 -17.23 7.42 6.26
C PHE A 53 -18.48 8.29 6.48
N ASP A 54 -18.60 9.41 5.76
CA ASP A 54 -19.76 10.30 5.83
C ASP A 54 -21.08 9.55 5.56
N ALA A 55 -21.14 8.77 4.48
CA ALA A 55 -22.31 8.00 4.14
C ALA A 55 -22.68 6.99 5.25
N SER A 56 -21.70 6.43 5.95
CA SER A 56 -21.91 5.44 7.00
C SER A 56 -22.45 6.01 8.33
N VAL A 57 -22.25 7.30 8.61
CA VAL A 57 -22.57 7.89 9.94
C VAL A 57 -23.65 8.97 9.92
N SER A 58 -23.95 9.57 8.76
CA SER A 58 -24.75 10.80 8.73
C SER A 58 -26.26 10.62 8.97
N SER A 59 -26.87 9.51 8.55
CA SER A 59 -28.29 9.21 8.73
C SER A 59 -28.63 7.75 8.34
N GLU A 60 -29.85 7.30 8.61
CA GLU A 60 -30.32 6.00 8.12
C GLU A 60 -30.38 5.93 6.58
N ILE A 61 -30.79 7.03 5.94
CA ILE A 61 -30.88 7.12 4.47
C ILE A 61 -29.48 7.05 3.84
N SER A 62 -28.49 7.76 4.41
CA SER A 62 -27.11 7.68 3.92
C SER A 62 -26.51 6.29 4.19
N PHE A 63 -26.81 5.67 5.33
CA PHE A 63 -26.35 4.32 5.62
C PHE A 63 -26.94 3.29 4.65
N ALA A 64 -28.21 3.46 4.24
CA ALA A 64 -28.81 2.66 3.19
C ALA A 64 -28.08 2.83 1.85
N LYS A 65 -27.70 4.06 1.48
CA LYS A 65 -26.86 4.33 0.28
C LYS A 65 -25.48 3.68 0.40
N PHE A 66 -24.84 3.77 1.56
CA PHE A 66 -23.58 3.09 1.85
C PHE A 66 -23.70 1.59 1.61
N LYS A 67 -24.69 0.91 2.20
CA LYS A 67 -24.92 -0.52 1.96
C LYS A 67 -25.22 -0.84 0.50
N ALA A 68 -26.02 -0.02 -0.17
CA ALA A 68 -26.36 -0.20 -1.58
C ALA A 68 -25.12 -0.14 -2.49
N ALA A 69 -24.12 0.68 -2.15
CA ALA A 69 -22.86 0.75 -2.88
C ALA A 69 -22.13 -0.59 -2.96
N PHE A 70 -22.15 -1.38 -1.87
CA PHE A 70 -21.49 -2.68 -1.80
C PHE A 70 -22.36 -3.82 -2.35
N ASN A 71 -23.68 -3.71 -2.25
CA ASN A 71 -24.61 -4.76 -2.65
C ASN A 71 -24.98 -4.67 -4.12
N SER A 72 -25.38 -3.48 -4.57
CA SER A 72 -25.87 -3.24 -5.93
C SER A 72 -24.82 -2.52 -6.77
N GLY A 73 -24.16 -1.51 -6.20
CA GLY A 73 -23.14 -0.71 -6.90
C GLY A 73 -23.34 0.80 -6.78
N LEU A 74 -22.49 1.54 -7.49
CA LEU A 74 -22.49 3.00 -7.57
C LEU A 74 -22.63 3.42 -9.04
N GLY A 75 -23.85 3.83 -9.42
CA GLY A 75 -24.15 4.16 -10.82
C GLY A 75 -23.93 2.95 -11.73
N PHE A 76 -22.96 3.04 -12.64
CA PHE A 76 -22.59 1.94 -13.54
C PHE A 76 -21.56 0.97 -12.96
N VAL A 77 -20.98 1.26 -11.79
CA VAL A 77 -19.97 0.40 -11.14
C VAL A 77 -20.67 -0.67 -10.29
N PRO A 78 -20.55 -1.97 -10.62
CA PRO A 78 -21.17 -3.03 -9.82
C PRO A 78 -20.62 -3.09 -8.40
N GLY A 79 -21.46 -3.48 -7.43
CA GLY A 79 -21.06 -3.59 -6.02
C GLY A 79 -19.87 -4.52 -5.78
N PHE A 80 -19.71 -5.55 -6.61
CA PHE A 80 -18.54 -6.42 -6.59
C PHE A 80 -17.22 -5.65 -6.89
N LEU A 81 -17.22 -4.74 -7.86
CA LEU A 81 -16.04 -3.90 -8.14
C LEU A 81 -15.77 -2.92 -7.00
N VAL A 82 -16.82 -2.38 -6.37
CA VAL A 82 -16.68 -1.55 -5.17
C VAL A 82 -15.99 -2.34 -4.05
N LYS A 83 -16.39 -3.60 -3.82
CA LYS A 83 -15.71 -4.50 -2.87
C LYS A 83 -14.25 -4.75 -3.25
N LEU A 84 -13.90 -4.91 -4.53
CA LEU A 84 -12.50 -5.07 -4.94
C LEU A 84 -11.65 -3.81 -4.69
N VAL A 85 -12.21 -2.62 -4.95
CA VAL A 85 -11.52 -1.35 -4.63
C VAL A 85 -11.30 -1.24 -3.12
N VAL A 86 -12.31 -1.57 -2.32
CA VAL A 86 -12.20 -1.57 -0.85
C VAL A 86 -11.22 -2.64 -0.34
N LEU A 87 -11.16 -3.81 -0.98
CA LEU A 87 -10.15 -4.83 -0.67
C LEU A 87 -8.73 -4.30 -0.94
N GLY A 88 -8.54 -3.59 -2.06
CA GLY A 88 -7.29 -2.90 -2.38
C GLY A 88 -6.93 -1.85 -1.34
N LEU A 89 -7.90 -1.09 -0.84
CA LEU A 89 -7.71 -0.13 0.26
C LEU A 89 -7.34 -0.79 1.58
N ILE A 90 -8.00 -1.90 1.93
CA ILE A 90 -7.67 -2.70 3.12
C ILE A 90 -6.22 -3.19 3.03
N TRP A 91 -5.83 -3.78 1.90
CA TRP A 91 -4.45 -4.21 1.67
C TRP A 91 -3.47 -3.03 1.76
N ALA A 92 -3.78 -1.92 1.11
CA ALA A 92 -2.90 -0.76 1.09
C ALA A 92 -2.67 -0.23 2.50
N TYR A 93 -3.72 -0.08 3.30
CA TYR A 93 -3.60 0.34 4.70
C TYR A 93 -2.77 -0.65 5.52
N LEU A 94 -3.11 -1.94 5.48
CA LEU A 94 -2.41 -2.96 6.27
C LEU A 94 -0.93 -3.07 5.89
N HIS A 95 -0.64 -3.11 4.59
CA HIS A 95 0.73 -3.16 4.10
C HIS A 95 1.50 -1.89 4.47
N HIS A 96 0.90 -0.71 4.24
CA HIS A 96 1.54 0.57 4.56
C HIS A 96 1.84 0.68 6.05
N PHE A 97 0.89 0.34 6.90
CA PHE A 97 1.02 0.43 8.36
C PHE A 97 2.10 -0.53 8.88
N ILE A 98 2.07 -1.81 8.51
CA ILE A 98 3.05 -2.80 8.97
C ILE A 98 4.45 -2.47 8.44
N ALA A 99 4.57 -2.06 7.17
CA ALA A 99 5.85 -1.61 6.62
C ALA A 99 6.34 -0.31 7.30
N GLY A 100 5.42 0.60 7.66
CA GLY A 100 5.73 1.82 8.41
C GLY A 100 6.27 1.52 9.80
N LEU A 101 5.66 0.59 10.54
CA LEU A 101 6.19 0.12 11.83
C LEU A 101 7.59 -0.49 11.69
N ARG A 102 7.82 -1.27 10.63
CA ARG A 102 9.15 -1.79 10.29
C ARG A 102 10.15 -0.66 10.05
N HIS A 103 9.76 0.41 9.34
CA HIS A 103 10.61 1.59 9.12
C HIS A 103 10.94 2.30 10.43
N LEU A 104 9.92 2.64 11.23
CA LEU A 104 10.11 3.27 12.54
C LEU A 104 11.04 2.45 13.44
N TRP A 105 10.92 1.12 13.44
CA TRP A 105 11.81 0.25 14.20
C TRP A 105 13.27 0.32 13.75
N MET A 106 13.51 0.37 12.43
CA MET A 106 14.86 0.53 11.89
C MET A 106 15.43 1.94 12.15
N ASP A 107 14.57 2.96 12.24
CA ASP A 107 14.98 4.33 12.53
C ASP A 107 15.44 4.50 13.99
N VAL A 108 14.80 3.80 14.94
CA VAL A 108 15.15 3.87 16.38
C VAL A 108 16.27 2.91 16.79
N SER A 109 16.58 1.89 15.97
CA SER A 109 17.54 0.83 16.32
C SER A 109 18.53 0.56 15.20
N HIS A 110 19.75 1.08 15.34
CA HIS A 110 20.84 0.78 14.41
C HIS A 110 21.16 -0.72 14.31
N LYS A 111 20.93 -1.51 15.38
CA LYS A 111 21.11 -2.97 15.36
C LYS A 111 20.12 -3.66 14.41
N ALA A 112 18.96 -3.05 14.16
CA ALA A 112 17.97 -3.57 13.22
C ALA A 112 18.35 -3.33 11.75
N VAL A 113 19.34 -2.46 11.46
CA VAL A 113 19.77 -2.16 10.08
C VAL A 113 20.82 -3.18 9.60
N SER A 114 20.41 -4.45 9.53
CA SER A 114 21.23 -5.55 8.99
C SER A 114 20.56 -6.22 7.80
N LYS A 115 21.35 -6.88 6.93
CA LYS A 115 20.81 -7.62 5.77
C LYS A 115 19.84 -8.72 6.20
N GLN A 116 20.19 -9.46 7.25
CA GLN A 116 19.38 -10.55 7.77
C GLN A 116 18.04 -10.03 8.31
N PHE A 117 18.05 -9.00 9.15
CA PHE A 117 16.83 -8.39 9.65
C PHE A 117 16.01 -7.77 8.52
N GLY A 118 16.66 -7.09 7.57
CA GLY A 118 16.00 -6.50 6.42
C GLY A 118 15.21 -7.52 5.59
N ALA A 119 15.75 -8.72 5.40
CA ALA A 119 15.07 -9.81 4.71
C ALA A 119 13.94 -10.42 5.56
N SER A 120 14.20 -10.80 6.81
CA SER A 120 13.19 -11.46 7.65
C SER A 120 12.01 -10.55 7.98
N SER A 121 12.26 -9.29 8.33
CA SER A 121 11.21 -8.30 8.60
C SER A 121 10.37 -8.00 7.37
N ALA A 122 10.97 -7.95 6.17
CA ALA A 122 10.23 -7.73 4.93
C ALA A 122 9.31 -8.91 4.58
N THR A 123 9.81 -10.15 4.74
CA THR A 123 8.99 -11.36 4.58
C THR A 123 7.83 -11.37 5.57
N PHE A 124 8.08 -11.02 6.85
CA PHE A 124 7.04 -10.89 7.85
C PHE A 124 5.99 -9.84 7.45
N THR A 125 6.42 -8.65 6.99
CA THR A 125 5.51 -7.59 6.52
C THR A 125 4.59 -8.10 5.41
N LEU A 126 5.13 -8.82 4.42
CA LEU A 126 4.33 -9.38 3.33
C LEU A 126 3.35 -10.45 3.84
N ALA A 127 3.83 -11.43 4.60
CA ALA A 127 3.00 -12.51 5.11
C ALA A 127 1.85 -11.99 6.00
N ALA A 128 2.16 -11.10 6.95
CA ALA A 128 1.18 -10.53 7.85
C ALA A 128 0.16 -9.65 7.12
N SER A 129 0.60 -8.79 6.19
CA SER A 129 -0.32 -7.94 5.42
C SER A 129 -1.26 -8.75 4.53
N ILE A 130 -0.76 -9.79 3.84
CA ILE A 130 -1.58 -10.67 3.01
C ILE A 130 -2.56 -11.47 3.86
N LEU A 131 -2.11 -12.09 4.95
CA LEU A 131 -2.97 -12.88 5.84
C LEU A 131 -4.13 -12.04 6.38
N LEU A 132 -3.84 -10.86 6.91
CA LEU A 132 -4.86 -9.94 7.42
C LEU A 132 -5.80 -9.46 6.31
N THR A 133 -5.28 -9.19 5.11
CA THR A 133 -6.10 -8.82 3.95
C THR A 133 -7.06 -9.94 3.56
N LEU A 134 -6.61 -11.20 3.58
CA LEU A 134 -7.46 -12.36 3.26
C LEU A 134 -8.57 -12.54 4.29
N VAL A 135 -8.25 -12.42 5.59
CA VAL A 135 -9.24 -12.51 6.68
C VAL A 135 -10.29 -11.41 6.55
N LEU A 136 -9.87 -10.15 6.40
CA LEU A 136 -10.81 -9.03 6.25
C LEU A 136 -11.56 -9.08 4.91
N GLY A 137 -10.91 -9.55 3.85
CA GLY A 137 -11.53 -9.79 2.56
C GLY A 137 -12.63 -10.84 2.65
N ALA A 138 -12.37 -11.97 3.32
CA ALA A 138 -13.39 -12.99 3.56
C ALA A 138 -14.65 -12.40 4.22
N LYS A 139 -14.49 -11.53 5.22
CA LYS A 139 -15.60 -10.79 5.83
C LYS A 139 -16.28 -9.83 4.85
N LEU A 140 -15.50 -9.06 4.06
CA LEU A 140 -16.04 -8.12 3.06
C LEU A 140 -16.90 -8.80 1.99
N PHE A 141 -16.56 -10.04 1.64
CA PHE A 141 -17.31 -10.86 0.71
C PHE A 141 -18.39 -11.73 1.37
N GLY A 142 -18.58 -11.63 2.69
CA GLY A 142 -19.67 -12.28 3.42
C GLY A 142 -19.45 -13.76 3.70
N LEU A 143 -18.20 -14.21 3.81
CA LEU A 143 -17.88 -15.61 4.14
C LEU A 143 -18.16 -15.95 5.62
N TYR A 144 -18.19 -14.95 6.51
CA TYR A 144 -18.54 -15.08 7.93
C TYR A 144 -18.94 -13.73 8.55
#